data_AF-A0A4Y2VDC0-F1
#
_entry.id   AF-A0A4Y2VDC0-F1
#
_cell.length_a   1.000
_cell.length_b   1.000
_cell.length_c   1.000
_cell.angle_alpha   90.00
_cell.angle_beta   90.00
_cell.angle_gamma   90.00
#
_symmetry.space_group_name_H-M   'P 1'
#
loop_
_entity.id
_entity.type
_entity.pdbx_description
1 polymer ?
#
loop_
_entity_poly.entity_id
_entity_poly.type
_entity_poly.pdbx_seq_one_letter_code
_entity_poly.pdbx_strand_id
1 'polypeptide(L)'
;MSKRKCLSINEKNLFLHEVDKGVKKKDIALKFGIPPNSLSNIIKNCNKIQNYGSLNSCSKRLKTCVYEDVDEAVLKWIHTIRDKNVPISGLFIIEKALQFAKALGYDEFRGSNGWLEKFKQRNGIMAIVISDESKNVDDNDSRNWITE
;
A
#
# COMPACT_ATOMS: atom_id res chain seq x y z
N MET A 1 27.22 15.16 10.27
CA MET A 1 25.85 15.30 9.77
C MET A 1 24.92 14.42 10.60
N SER A 2 23.98 14.99 11.35
CA SER A 2 23.01 14.20 12.12
C SER A 2 22.07 13.45 11.17
N LYS A 3 21.87 12.14 11.40
CA LYS A 3 20.95 11.32 10.59
C LYS A 3 19.53 11.87 10.72
N ARG A 4 18.85 12.11 9.59
CA ARG A 4 17.46 12.59 9.59
C ARG A 4 16.55 11.47 10.11
N LYS A 5 15.80 11.73 11.19
CA LYS A 5 14.76 10.83 11.68
C LYS A 5 13.59 10.82 10.70
N CYS A 6 13.19 9.64 10.24
CA CYS A 6 12.04 9.47 9.36
C CYS A 6 10.87 8.90 10.16
N LEU A 7 9.79 9.68 10.27
CA LEU A 7 8.57 9.29 10.99
C LEU A 7 7.66 8.41 10.13
N SER A 8 7.03 7.44 10.79
CA SER A 8 6.00 6.58 10.24
C SER A 8 4.70 7.37 10.01
N ILE A 9 3.79 6.86 9.17
CA ILE A 9 2.48 7.49 8.93
C ILE A 9 1.70 7.65 10.23
N ASN A 10 1.73 6.64 11.11
CA ASN A 10 1.05 6.71 12.41
C ASN A 10 1.63 7.81 13.32
N GLU A 11 2.95 7.94 13.40
CA GLU A 11 3.60 9.02 14.17
C GLU A 11 3.24 10.41 13.64
N LYS A 12 3.12 10.55 12.31
CA LYS A 12 2.67 11.80 11.68
C LYS A 12 1.18 12.09 11.95
N ASN A 13 0.32 11.07 12.04
CA ASN A 13 -1.08 11.25 12.42
C ASN A 13 -1.24 11.64 13.89
N LEU A 14 -0.51 10.96 14.79
CA LEU A 14 -0.49 11.33 16.20
C LEU A 14 -0.02 12.77 16.39
N PHE A 15 0.98 13.19 15.62
CA PHE A 15 1.41 14.59 15.58
C PHE A 15 0.28 15.55 15.18
N LEU A 16 -0.43 15.29 14.09
CA LEU A 16 -1.51 16.16 13.61
C LEU A 16 -2.63 16.29 14.66
N HIS A 17 -2.96 15.19 15.33
CA HIS A 17 -3.94 15.17 16.41
C HIS A 17 -3.51 16.01 17.62
N GLU A 18 -2.24 15.97 18.02
CA GLU A 18 -1.73 16.80 19.13
C GLU A 18 -1.67 18.29 18.77
N VAL A 19 -1.44 18.63 17.49
CA VAL A 19 -1.50 20.00 16.99
C VAL A 19 -2.94 20.52 17.01
N ASP A 20 -3.90 19.70 16.60
CA ASP A 20 -5.34 20.04 16.62
C ASP A 20 -5.84 20.32 18.06
N LYS A 21 -5.35 19.53 19.03
CA LYS A 21 -5.58 19.76 20.47
C LYS A 21 -4.93 21.04 21.03
N GLY A 22 -4.22 21.82 20.21
CA GLY A 22 -3.62 23.09 20.63
C GLY A 22 -2.28 22.97 21.36
N VAL A 23 -1.63 21.80 21.32
CA VAL A 23 -0.30 21.63 21.93
C VAL A 23 0.74 22.44 21.13
N LYS A 24 1.66 23.11 21.83
CA LYS A 24 2.69 23.92 21.20
C LYS A 24 3.62 23.03 20.37
N LYS A 25 3.82 23.42 19.10
CA LYS A 25 4.64 22.70 18.11
C LYS A 25 6.04 22.32 18.61
N LYS A 26 6.66 23.17 19.43
CA LYS A 26 7.99 22.94 20.04
C LYS A 26 8.01 21.73 20.99
N ASP A 27 6.98 21.57 21.80
CA ASP A 27 6.86 20.50 22.79
C ASP A 27 6.60 19.17 22.08
N ILE A 28 5.81 19.20 21.01
CA ILE A 28 5.60 18.04 20.15
C ILE A 28 6.91 17.66 19.43
N ALA A 29 7.68 18.63 18.94
CA ALA A 29 8.97 18.37 18.30
C ALA A 29 9.95 17.62 19.21
N LEU A 30 10.00 18.03 20.48
CA LEU A 30 10.79 17.39 21.53
C LEU A 30 10.31 15.95 21.79
N LYS A 31 8.99 15.77 21.97
CA LYS A 31 8.35 14.46 22.19
C LYS A 31 8.68 13.45 21.08
N PHE A 32 8.73 13.92 19.83
CA PHE A 32 9.06 13.07 18.67
C PHE A 32 10.55 13.09 18.29
N GLY A 33 11.39 13.88 18.96
CA GLY A 33 12.83 13.98 18.67
C GLY A 33 13.13 14.49 17.25
N ILE A 34 12.36 15.48 16.77
CA ILE A 34 12.51 16.06 15.42
C ILE A 34 12.85 17.56 15.48
N PRO A 35 13.62 18.08 14.52
CA PRO A 35 13.85 19.50 14.42
C PRO A 35 12.56 20.24 14.00
N PRO A 36 12.35 21.47 14.48
CA PRO A 36 11.11 22.20 14.25
C PRO A 36 10.81 22.46 12.77
N ASN A 37 11.84 22.51 11.92
CA ASN A 37 11.69 22.69 10.47
C ASN A 37 10.99 21.50 9.79
N SER A 38 11.07 20.29 10.36
CA SER A 38 10.35 19.12 9.86
C SER A 38 8.85 19.20 10.11
N LEU A 39 8.41 19.95 11.13
CA LEU A 39 7.01 20.12 11.50
C LEU A 39 6.21 20.81 10.39
N SER A 40 6.79 21.86 9.79
CA SER A 40 6.14 22.65 8.75
C SER A 40 5.80 21.81 7.51
N ASN A 41 6.68 20.88 7.12
CA ASN A 41 6.43 19.98 5.99
C ASN A 41 5.40 18.89 6.32
N ILE A 42 5.30 18.45 7.57
CA ILE A 42 4.28 17.47 7.99
C ILE A 42 2.90 18.12 7.96
N ILE A 43 2.77 19.34 8.49
CA ILE A 43 1.52 20.10 8.46
C ILE A 43 1.10 20.39 7.01
N LYS A 44 2.02 20.84 6.14
CA LYS A 44 1.73 21.10 4.72
C LYS A 44 1.23 19.86 3.97
N ASN A 45 1.64 18.66 4.37
CA ASN A 45 1.22 17.41 3.75
C ASN A 45 0.12 16.67 4.54
N CYS A 46 -0.56 17.33 5.48
CA CYS A 46 -1.51 16.66 6.39
C CYS A 46 -2.62 15.90 5.66
N ASN A 47 -3.21 16.50 4.61
CA ASN A 47 -4.27 15.89 3.81
C ASN A 47 -3.84 14.55 3.19
N LYS A 48 -2.58 14.47 2.73
CA LYS A 48 -2.00 13.24 2.17
C LYS A 48 -1.63 12.20 3.23
N ILE A 49 -1.57 12.57 4.50
CA ILE A 49 -1.22 11.63 5.59
C ILE A 49 -2.51 11.07 6.19
N GLN A 50 -3.53 11.91 6.35
CA GLN A 50 -4.84 11.53 6.90
C GLN A 50 -5.57 10.52 6.00
N ASN A 51 -5.52 10.70 4.67
CA ASN A 51 -6.19 9.78 3.73
C ASN A 51 -5.62 8.35 3.74
N TYR A 52 -4.35 8.17 4.13
CA TYR A 52 -3.67 6.86 4.15
C TYR A 52 -3.61 6.21 5.53
N GLY A 53 -4.05 6.92 6.59
CA GLY A 53 -4.05 6.41 7.96
C GLY A 53 -4.85 5.12 8.13
N SER A 54 -5.81 4.87 7.23
CA SER A 54 -6.65 3.67 7.26
C SER A 54 -6.02 2.42 6.64
N LEU A 55 -4.96 2.51 5.82
CA LEU A 55 -4.52 1.39 4.98
C LEU A 55 -3.10 0.86 5.26
N ASN A 56 -2.21 1.57 5.97
CA ASN A 56 -0.94 0.97 6.42
C ASN A 56 -0.22 1.80 7.51
N SER A 57 -0.35 1.38 8.78
CA SER A 57 0.16 2.09 9.96
C SER A 57 1.70 2.22 10.02
N CYS A 58 2.43 1.21 9.54
CA CYS A 58 3.88 1.09 9.77
C CYS A 58 4.77 1.68 8.65
N SER A 59 4.19 2.15 7.54
CA SER A 59 5.01 2.64 6.41
C SER A 59 5.57 4.05 6.68
N LYS A 60 6.84 4.27 6.31
CA LYS A 60 7.51 5.58 6.36
C LYS A 60 7.28 6.43 5.11
N ARG A 61 6.90 5.80 3.99
CA ARG A 61 6.61 6.44 2.69
C ARG A 61 5.17 6.22 2.27
N LEU A 62 4.56 7.26 1.71
CA LEU A 62 3.34 7.12 0.93
C LEU A 62 3.70 6.35 -0.34
N LYS A 63 3.09 5.19 -0.53
CA LYS A 63 3.30 4.38 -1.73
C LYS A 63 2.04 4.52 -2.55
N THR A 64 2.06 5.43 -3.52
CA THR A 64 1.05 5.52 -4.55
C THR A 64 1.03 4.19 -5.30
N CYS A 65 -0.06 3.45 -5.19
CA CYS A 65 -0.27 2.30 -6.05
C CYS A 65 -0.51 2.85 -7.45
N VAL A 66 0.24 2.40 -8.46
CA VAL A 66 0.03 2.80 -9.87
C VAL A 66 -1.38 2.42 -10.35
N TYR A 67 -2.00 1.43 -9.70
CA TYR A 67 -3.29 0.86 -10.02
C TYR A 67 -4.26 0.96 -8.83
N GLU A 68 -4.34 2.13 -8.18
CA GLU A 68 -5.20 2.33 -7.01
C GLU A 68 -6.70 2.09 -7.35
N ASP A 69 -7.14 2.52 -8.53
CA ASP A 69 -8.51 2.30 -9.02
C ASP A 69 -8.84 0.81 -9.21
N VAL A 70 -7.86 0.02 -9.67
CA VAL A 70 -8.00 -1.44 -9.81
C VAL A 70 -8.05 -2.11 -8.43
N ASP A 71 -7.14 -1.75 -7.52
CA ASP A 71 -7.14 -2.24 -6.14
C ASP A 71 -8.51 -1.94 -5.47
N GLU A 72 -9.06 -0.73 -5.63
CA GLU A 72 -10.35 -0.34 -5.06
C GLU A 72 -11.52 -1.15 -5.65
N ALA A 73 -11.57 -1.30 -6.98
CA ALA A 73 -12.62 -2.06 -7.65
C ALA A 73 -12.63 -3.53 -7.22
N VAL A 74 -11.44 -4.16 -7.12
CA VAL A 74 -11.28 -5.53 -6.65
C VAL A 74 -11.72 -5.65 -5.19
N LEU A 75 -11.35 -4.69 -4.33
CA LEU A 75 -11.73 -4.72 -2.93
C LEU A 75 -13.25 -4.60 -2.73
N LYS A 76 -13.90 -3.68 -3.44
CA LYS A 76 -15.37 -3.54 -3.44
C LYS A 76 -16.05 -4.84 -3.86
N TRP A 77 -15.55 -5.47 -4.93
CA TRP A 77 -16.07 -6.75 -5.40
C TRP A 77 -15.87 -7.87 -4.36
N ILE A 78 -14.72 -7.95 -3.69
CA ILE A 78 -14.46 -8.91 -2.61
C ILE A 78 -15.45 -8.72 -1.45
N HIS A 79 -15.76 -7.48 -1.07
CA HIS A 79 -16.75 -7.23 -0.03
C HIS A 79 -18.15 -7.70 -0.44
N THR A 80 -18.55 -7.53 -1.71
CA THR A 80 -19.85 -8.00 -2.21
C THR A 80 -20.00 -9.52 -2.19
N ILE A 81 -18.91 -10.26 -2.44
CA ILE A 81 -18.94 -11.73 -2.50
C ILE A 81 -18.69 -12.40 -1.15
N ARG A 82 -18.07 -11.71 -0.18
CA ARG A 82 -17.92 -12.22 1.20
C ARG A 82 -19.27 -12.51 1.86
N ASP A 83 -20.28 -11.71 1.53
CA ASP A 83 -21.66 -11.90 2.01
C ASP A 83 -22.27 -13.24 1.54
N LYS A 84 -21.71 -13.81 0.46
CA LYS A 84 -22.14 -15.10 -0.12
C LYS A 84 -21.35 -16.32 0.41
N ASN A 85 -20.44 -16.11 1.36
CA ASN A 85 -19.62 -17.13 2.03
C ASN A 85 -18.84 -18.07 1.07
N VAL A 86 -18.49 -17.58 -0.12
CA VAL A 86 -17.75 -18.36 -1.14
C VAL A 86 -16.23 -18.22 -0.90
N PRO A 87 -15.45 -19.32 -0.89
CA PRO A 87 -14.00 -19.24 -0.88
C PRO A 87 -13.49 -18.70 -2.23
N ILE A 88 -12.74 -17.59 -2.18
CA ILE A 88 -12.22 -16.85 -3.34
C ILE A 88 -10.75 -17.20 -3.60
N SER A 89 -10.47 -18.11 -4.52
CA SER A 89 -9.09 -18.44 -4.88
C SER A 89 -8.30 -17.21 -5.34
N GLY A 90 -7.00 -17.19 -5.07
CA GLY A 90 -6.11 -16.08 -5.49
C GLY A 90 -6.14 -15.83 -7.00
N LEU A 91 -6.27 -16.88 -7.80
CA LEU A 91 -6.45 -16.80 -9.26
C LEU A 91 -7.71 -16.03 -9.64
N PHE A 92 -8.80 -16.18 -8.89
CA PHE A 92 -10.05 -15.49 -9.15
C PHE A 92 -9.96 -13.99 -8.87
N ILE A 93 -9.15 -13.61 -7.86
CA ILE A 93 -8.83 -12.21 -7.58
C ILE A 93 -8.02 -11.62 -8.75
N ILE A 94 -7.02 -12.35 -9.25
CA ILE A 94 -6.20 -11.90 -10.40
C ILE A 94 -7.08 -11.71 -11.64
N GLU A 95 -7.92 -12.70 -11.96
CA GLU A 95 -8.81 -12.62 -13.13
C GLU A 95 -9.75 -11.41 -13.05
N LYS A 96 -10.33 -11.16 -11.87
CA LYS A 96 -11.16 -9.97 -11.66
C LYS A 96 -10.39 -8.67 -11.74
N ALA A 97 -9.16 -8.64 -11.21
CA ALA A 97 -8.30 -7.48 -11.32
C ALA A 97 -7.95 -7.16 -12.78
N LEU A 98 -7.69 -8.17 -13.61
CA LEU A 98 -7.47 -8.01 -15.06
C LEU A 98 -8.71 -7.44 -15.75
N GLN A 99 -9.90 -7.93 -15.41
CA GLN A 99 -11.16 -7.40 -15.96
C GLN A 99 -11.37 -5.93 -15.60
N PHE A 100 -11.15 -5.56 -14.33
CA PHE A 100 -11.25 -4.16 -13.89
C PHE A 100 -10.18 -3.28 -14.51
N ALA A 101 -8.94 -3.75 -14.60
CA ALA A 101 -7.86 -3.03 -15.23
C ALA A 101 -8.19 -2.71 -16.69
N LYS A 102 -8.68 -3.69 -17.46
CA LYS A 102 -9.12 -3.47 -18.84
C LYS A 102 -10.27 -2.47 -18.94
N ALA A 103 -11.25 -2.56 -18.04
CA ALA A 103 -12.38 -1.62 -18.00
C ALA A 103 -11.95 -0.18 -17.66
N LEU A 104 -10.85 -0.03 -16.91
CA LEU A 104 -10.27 1.25 -16.52
C LEU A 104 -9.20 1.77 -17.49
N GLY A 105 -8.88 1.02 -18.56
CA GLY A 105 -7.87 1.41 -19.55
C GLY A 105 -6.42 1.11 -19.16
N TYR A 106 -6.21 0.19 -18.20
CA TYR A 106 -4.90 -0.29 -17.78
C TYR A 106 -4.53 -1.61 -18.47
N ASP A 107 -4.27 -1.58 -19.78
CA ASP A 107 -3.92 -2.77 -20.57
C ASP A 107 -2.56 -3.40 -20.18
N GLU A 108 -1.68 -2.64 -19.53
CA GLU A 108 -0.37 -3.12 -19.06
C GLU A 108 -0.46 -3.91 -17.74
N PHE A 109 -1.60 -3.88 -17.06
CA PHE A 109 -1.77 -4.58 -15.80
C PHE A 109 -1.87 -6.10 -16.04
N ARG A 110 -0.88 -6.85 -15.53
CA ARG A 110 -0.80 -8.31 -15.71
C ARG A 110 -1.24 -9.13 -14.49
N GLY A 111 -1.63 -8.48 -13.39
CA GLY A 111 -2.07 -9.17 -12.16
C GLY A 111 -1.03 -10.16 -11.61
N SER A 112 0.21 -9.72 -11.42
CA SER A 112 1.31 -10.60 -10.96
C SER A 112 1.08 -11.16 -9.54
N ASN A 113 1.70 -12.30 -9.23
CA ASN A 113 1.68 -12.88 -7.88
C ASN A 113 2.16 -11.86 -6.82
N GLY A 114 3.21 -11.11 -7.13
CA GLY A 114 3.71 -10.06 -6.23
C GLY A 114 2.74 -8.89 -6.02
N TRP A 115 1.85 -8.60 -6.99
CA TRP A 115 0.74 -7.67 -6.77
C TRP A 115 -0.31 -8.30 -5.85
N LEU A 116 -0.72 -9.54 -6.10
CA LEU A 116 -1.73 -10.24 -5.29
C LEU A 116 -1.33 -10.33 -3.81
N GLU A 117 -0.08 -10.69 -3.53
CA GLU A 117 0.43 -10.78 -2.15
C GLU A 117 0.38 -9.42 -1.44
N LYS A 118 0.82 -8.36 -2.12
CA LYS A 118 0.76 -6.99 -1.58
C LYS A 118 -0.67 -6.52 -1.39
N PHE A 119 -1.55 -6.82 -2.34
CA PHE A 119 -2.98 -6.50 -2.26
C PHE A 119 -3.63 -7.15 -1.04
N LYS A 120 -3.38 -8.45 -0.82
CA LYS A 120 -3.87 -9.19 0.36
C LYS A 120 -3.33 -8.59 1.66
N GLN A 121 -2.03 -8.31 1.72
CA GLN A 121 -1.37 -7.74 2.90
C GLN A 121 -1.93 -6.35 3.26
N ARG A 122 -2.15 -5.48 2.27
CA ARG A 122 -2.71 -4.14 2.47
C ARG A 122 -4.13 -4.17 2.99
N ASN A 123 -4.95 -5.07 2.44
CA ASN A 123 -6.38 -5.13 2.73
C ASN A 123 -6.75 -6.11 3.86
N GLY A 124 -5.76 -6.66 4.58
CA GLY A 124 -6.00 -7.60 5.68
C GLY A 124 -6.76 -8.86 5.25
N ILE A 125 -6.59 -9.31 4.01
CA ILE A 125 -7.25 -10.50 3.48
C ILE A 125 -6.45 -11.71 3.98
N MET A 126 -6.73 -12.13 5.22
CA MET A 126 -6.10 -13.29 5.86
C MET A 126 -6.55 -14.55 5.13
N ALA A 127 -5.62 -15.16 4.38
CA ALA A 127 -5.68 -16.48 3.78
C ALA A 127 -7.08 -16.92 3.31
N ILE A 128 -7.48 -16.48 2.12
CA ILE A 128 -8.47 -17.25 1.39
C ILE A 128 -7.77 -18.55 0.98
N VAL A 129 -8.37 -19.70 1.32
CA VAL A 129 -7.83 -21.05 1.09
C VAL A 129 -7.21 -21.11 -0.31
N ILE A 130 -5.88 -21.05 -0.35
CA ILE A 130 -5.11 -21.33 -1.55
C ILE A 130 -5.09 -22.85 -1.59
N SER A 131 -6.00 -23.45 -2.37
CA SER A 131 -5.81 -24.84 -2.77
C SER A 131 -4.55 -24.85 -3.61
N ASP A 132 -3.50 -25.38 -2.99
CA ASP A 132 -2.17 -25.64 -3.53
C ASP A 132 -2.28 -26.50 -4.79
N GLU A 133 -1.85 -25.99 -5.94
CA GLU A 133 -1.17 -26.80 -6.95
C GLU A 133 -0.13 -25.95 -7.71
N SER A 134 1.13 -26.29 -7.42
CA SER A 134 2.18 -26.54 -8.42
C SER A 134 3.00 -25.36 -8.99
N LYS A 135 4.19 -25.20 -8.40
CA LYS A 135 5.52 -25.22 -9.03
C LYS A 135 5.68 -24.64 -10.46
N ASN A 136 6.50 -23.59 -10.51
CA ASN A 136 7.74 -23.44 -11.32
C ASN A 136 7.61 -23.29 -12.84
N VAL A 137 7.99 -22.12 -13.38
CA VAL A 137 8.92 -22.00 -14.52
C VAL A 137 9.79 -20.75 -14.34
N ASP A 138 11.04 -21.00 -13.93
CA ASP A 138 12.32 -20.48 -14.45
C ASP A 138 12.45 -18.98 -14.82
N ASP A 139 13.17 -18.24 -13.97
CA ASP A 139 13.86 -16.99 -14.32
C ASP A 139 15.16 -17.35 -15.04
N ASN A 140 15.08 -17.63 -16.35
CA ASN A 140 16.26 -17.66 -17.21
C ASN A 140 15.96 -16.95 -18.54
N ASP A 141 15.85 -15.63 -18.47
CA ASP A 141 16.22 -14.79 -19.61
C ASP A 141 17.03 -13.60 -19.09
N SER A 142 18.32 -13.87 -18.91
CA SER A 142 19.31 -12.84 -18.61
C SER A 142 20.57 -13.15 -19.40
N ARG A 143 20.68 -12.43 -20.53
CA ARG A 143 21.93 -11.97 -21.15
C ARG A 143 22.80 -13.02 -21.84
N ASN A 144 22.60 -13.15 -23.16
CA ASN A 144 23.73 -13.37 -24.06
C ASN A 144 24.10 -12.04 -24.73
N TRP A 145 25.06 -11.36 -24.12
CA TRP A 145 25.84 -10.26 -24.72
C TRP A 145 27.27 -10.79 -24.90
N ILE A 146 27.95 -10.27 -25.93
CA ILE A 146 29.34 -10.53 -26.36
C ILE A 146 29.43 -11.65 -27.42
N THR A 147 30.11 -11.55 -28.56
CA THR A 147 30.69 -10.48 -29.41
C THR A 147 31.19 -11.23 -30.66
N GLU A 148 31.09 -10.64 -31.84
CA GLU A 148 32.08 -10.85 -32.91
C GLU A 148 32.65 -9.49 -33.31
#